data_AF-A0A2E7BJF7-F1
#
_entry.id   AF-A0A2E7BJF7-F1
#
_cell.length_a   1.000
_cell.length_b   1.000
_cell.length_c   1.000
_cell.angle_alpha   90.00
_cell.angle_beta   90.00
_cell.angle_gamma   90.00
#
_symmetry.space_group_name_H-M   'P 1'
#
loop_
_entity.id
_entity.type
_entity.pdbx_description
1 polymer ?
#
loop_
_entity_poly.entity_id
_entity_poly.type
_entity_poly.pdbx_seq_one_letter_code
_entity_poly.pdbx_strand_id
1 'polypeptide(L)' 'MILKDFVSLPTRGIWHALFWTFDRGTWQYDLMVIAILAFVWLTPPQWLNDPTASGPGLIGILLESLR' A
#
# COMPACT_ATOMS: atom_id res chain seq x y z
N MET A 1 -22.51 -0.27 -24.73
CA MET A 1 -21.76 -1.49 -24.38
C MET A 1 -20.39 -1.10 -23.82
N ILE A 2 -19.54 -0.43 -24.61
CA ILE A 2 -18.17 0.00 -24.25
C ILE A 2 -18.03 0.76 -22.92
N LEU A 3 -18.92 1.72 -22.60
CA LEU A 3 -18.80 2.54 -21.39
C LEU A 3 -19.08 1.77 -20.08
N LYS A 4 -19.97 0.77 -20.11
CA LYS A 4 -20.32 -0.04 -18.93
C LYS A 4 -19.21 -1.01 -18.56
N ASP A 5 -18.57 -1.58 -19.58
CA ASP A 5 -17.51 -2.56 -19.39
C ASP A 5 -16.27 -1.90 -18.77
N PHE A 6 -15.92 -0.68 -19.23
CA PHE A 6 -14.78 0.09 -18.71
C PHE A 6 -14.93 0.49 -17.24
N VAL A 7 -16.15 0.76 -16.77
CA VAL A 7 -16.43 1.10 -15.37
C VAL A 7 -16.56 -0.16 -14.49
N SER A 8 -16.96 -1.29 -15.07
CA SER A 8 -17.14 -2.54 -14.31
C SER A 8 -15.84 -3.20 -13.86
N LEU A 9 -14.77 -3.08 -14.66
CA LEU A 9 -13.45 -3.64 -14.37
C LEU A 9 -12.78 -3.04 -13.11
N PRO A 10 -12.65 -1.70 -12.96
CA PRO A 10 -12.05 -1.11 -11.76
C PRO A 10 -12.88 -1.39 -10.52
N THR A 11 -14.22 -1.40 -10.63
CA THR A 11 -15.11 -1.66 -9.50
C THR A 11 -14.91 -3.08 -8.95
N ARG A 12 -14.75 -4.07 -9.83
CA ARG A 12 -14.42 -5.45 -9.42
C ARG A 12 -13.04 -5.55 -8.79
N GLY A 13 -12.03 -4.88 -9.36
CA GLY A 13 -10.68 -4.85 -8.80
C GLY A 13 -10.65 -4.28 -7.37
N ILE A 14 -11.36 -3.16 -7.15
CA ILE A 14 -11.49 -2.55 -5.82
C ILE A 14 -12.21 -3.49 -4.86
N TRP A 15 -13.29 -4.14 -5.29
CA TRP A 15 -13.98 -5.13 -4.47
C TRP A 15 -13.04 -6.26 -4.05
N HIS A 16 -12.28 -6.82 -5.00
CA HIS A 16 -11.36 -7.90 -4.70
C HIS A 16 -10.25 -7.48 -3.74
N ALA A 17 -9.78 -6.23 -3.85
CA ALA A 17 -8.77 -5.66 -2.95
C ALA A 17 -9.32 -5.43 -1.53
N LEU A 18 -10.50 -4.81 -1.41
CA LEU A 18 -11.11 -4.52 -0.11
C LEU A 18 -11.53 -5.79 0.66
N PHE A 19 -12.06 -6.79 -0.04
CA PHE A 19 -12.49 -8.05 0.57
C PHE A 19 -11.40 -9.14 0.56
N TRP A 20 -10.19 -8.81 0.09
CA TRP A 20 -9.04 -9.72 0.09
C TRP A 20 -9.35 -11.08 -0.56
N THR A 21 -9.89 -11.06 -1.78
CA THR A 21 -10.39 -12.29 -2.46
C THR A 21 -9.49 -12.78 -3.59
N PHE A 22 -8.35 -12.13 -3.83
CA PHE A 22 -7.34 -12.69 -4.75
C PHE A 22 -6.68 -13.92 -4.13
N ASP A 23 -6.45 -14.94 -4.95
CA ASP A 23 -5.78 -16.16 -4.52
C ASP A 23 -4.33 -15.88 -4.11
N ARG A 24 -3.85 -16.62 -3.11
CA ARG A 24 -2.46 -16.55 -2.66
C ARG A 24 -1.51 -17.02 -3.77
N GLY A 25 -0.38 -16.35 -3.93
CA GLY A 25 0.61 -16.67 -4.97
C GLY A 25 0.24 -16.12 -6.35
N THR A 26 -0.76 -15.25 -6.43
CA THR A 26 -1.05 -14.44 -7.62
C THR A 26 -0.37 -13.08 -7.53
N TRP A 27 0.00 -12.50 -8.67
CA TRP A 27 0.67 -11.19 -8.68
C TRP A 27 -0.21 -10.07 -8.10
N GLN A 28 -1.54 -10.16 -8.22
CA GLN A 28 -2.47 -9.19 -7.64
C GLN A 28 -2.43 -9.24 -6.10
N TYR A 29 -2.37 -10.44 -5.54
CA TYR A 29 -2.18 -10.65 -4.10
C TYR A 29 -0.84 -10.06 -3.65
N ASP A 30 0.23 -10.34 -4.39
CA ASP A 30 1.57 -9.84 -4.06
C ASP A 30 1.62 -8.30 -4.09
N LEU A 31 0.95 -7.65 -5.06
CA LEU A 31 0.83 -6.20 -5.09
C LEU A 31 0.09 -5.64 -3.87
N MET A 32 -0.97 -6.29 -3.41
CA MET A 32 -1.69 -5.85 -2.21
C MET A 32 -0.82 -5.97 -0.95
N VAL A 33 -0.04 -7.04 -0.83
CA VAL A 33 0.93 -7.20 0.26
C VAL A 33 2.00 -6.10 0.21
N ILE A 34 2.58 -5.85 -0.97
CA ILE A 34 3.57 -4.78 -1.17
C ILE A 34 2.97 -3.42 -0.77
N ALA A 35 1.72 -3.14 -1.14
CA ALA A 35 1.06 -1.88 -0.79
C ALA A 35 0.91 -1.71 0.73
N ILE A 36 0.55 -2.76 1.46
CA ILE A 36 0.46 -2.72 2.94
C ILE A 36 1.84 -2.55 3.57
N LEU A 37 2.84 -3.32 3.11
CA LEU A 37 4.20 -3.20 3.63
C LEU A 37 4.77 -1.81 3.38
N ALA A 38 4.58 -1.26 2.19
CA ALA A 38 4.94 0.10 1.84
C ALA A 38 4.24 1.10 2.77
N PHE A 39 2.94 0.94 3.04
CA PHE A 39 2.23 1.79 3.99
C PHE A 39 2.83 1.75 5.40
N VAL A 40 3.11 0.55 5.94
CA VAL A 40 3.71 0.39 7.27
C VAL A 40 5.10 1.02 7.34
N TRP A 41 5.90 0.83 6.30
CA TRP A 41 7.29 1.28 6.23
C TRP A 41 7.43 2.78 5.94
N LEU A 42 6.58 3.32 5.07
CA LEU A 42 6.62 4.72 4.69
C LEU A 42 5.93 5.62 5.71
N THR A 43 5.05 5.09 6.57
CA THR A 43 4.42 5.87 7.64
C THR A 43 5.47 6.23 8.70
N PRO A 44 5.86 7.52 8.86
CA PRO A 44 6.84 7.92 9.85
C PRO A 44 6.30 7.71 11.27
N PRO A 45 7.12 7.19 12.21
CA PRO A 45 6.71 7.00 13.62
C PRO A 45 6.16 8.28 14.28
N GLN A 46 6.68 9.43 13.88
CA GLN A 46 6.28 10.75 14.35
C GLN A 46 4.81 11.06 14.03
N TRP A 47 4.26 10.56 12.92
CA TRP A 47 2.85 10.76 12.58
C TRP A 47 1.91 10.03 13.55
N LEU A 48 2.38 8.94 14.14
CA LEU A 48 1.62 8.13 15.09
C LEU A 48 1.88 8.55 16.55
N ASN A 49 2.75 9.55 16.78
CA ASN A 49 3.25 9.90 18.11
C ASN A 49 3.73 8.67 18.90
N ASP A 50 4.43 7.76 18.20
CA ASP A 50 4.86 6.50 18.77
C ASP A 50 5.87 6.74 19.92
N PRO A 51 5.59 6.31 21.17
CA PRO A 51 6.49 6.50 22.30
C PRO A 51 7.68 5.52 22.31
N THR A 52 7.65 4.50 21.45
CA THR A 52 8.63 3.40 21.40
C THR A 52 9.56 3.49 20.20
N ALA A 53 9.05 3.90 19.04
CA ALA A 53 9.85 4.07 17.83
C ALA A 53 10.34 5.51 17.70
N SER A 54 11.65 5.71 17.84
CA SER A 54 12.32 7.02 17.68
C SER A 54 13.34 6.98 16.55
N GLY A 55 13.45 8.08 15.79
CA GLY A 55 14.40 8.23 14.69
C GLY A 55 13.77 8.71 13.37
N PRO A 56 14.58 9.09 12.37
CA PRO A 56 14.08 9.36 11.03
C PRO A 56 13.52 8.05 10.46
N GLY A 57 12.21 7.99 10.19
CA GLY A 57 11.61 6.85 9.49
C GLY A 57 12.27 6.63 8.11
N LEU A 58 11.85 5.59 7.36
CA LEU A 58 12.49 5.26 6.08
C LEU A 58 12.59 6.44 5.09
N ILE A 59 11.57 7.31 5.08
CA ILE A 59 11.58 8.55 4.30
C ILE A 59 12.68 9.52 4.78
N GLY A 60 12.85 9.67 6.10
CA GLY A 60 13.89 10.53 6.67
C GLY A 60 15.30 10.06 6.31
N ILE A 61 15.55 8.76 6.36
CA ILE A 61 16.84 8.15 5.97
C ILE A 61 17.13 8.39 4.48
N LEU A 62 16.13 8.23 3.61
CA LEU A 62 16.28 8.48 2.18
C LEU A 62 16.59 9.96 1.89
N LEU A 63 15.87 10.89 2.54
CA LEU A 63 16.10 12.33 2.35
C LEU A 63 17.50 12.76 2.82
N GLU A 64 18.01 12.17 3.90
CA GLU A 64 19.36 12.41 4.38
C GLU A 64 20.43 11.87 3.40
N SER A 65 20.18 10.73 2.78
CA SER A 65 21.08 10.14 1.78
C SER A 65 21.15 10.93 0.46
N LEU A 66 20.15 11.76 0.18
CA LEU A 66 20.07 12.60 -1.03
C LEU A 66 20.63 14.02 -0.84
N ARG A 67 21.04 14.37 0.39
CA ARG A 67 21.61 15.66 0.75
C ARG A 67 23.13 15.64 0.69
#